data_AF-A0A8J6SWQ3-F1
#
_entry.id   AF-A0A8J6SWQ3-F1
#
_cell.length_a   1.000
_cell.length_b   1.000
_cell.length_c   1.000
_cell.angle_alpha   90.00
_cell.angle_beta   90.00
_cell.angle_gamma   90.00
#
_symmetry.space_group_name_H-M   'P 1'
#
loop_
_entity.id
_entity.type
_entity.pdbx_description
1 polymer ?
#
loop_
_entity_poly.entity_id
_entity_poly.type
_entity_poly.pdbx_seq_one_letter_code
_entity_poly.pdbx_strand_id
1 'polypeptide(L)'
;MQEKLDALSSPHSALNGKIQQENSVELESTFKISTSTKTDVDEPRNLIDLISENRTDVTNLSFVNLLRSILIKLRPAEEALIYLTQLCEYSVLRKRHSHEFKGLVSMQPFKNFSSRFPSNLSNKKRLSYLEDEPKISRYKSLISKYKEEDSDKLLTPTSSYEYSLLSDCELSSLDKRCLNELTTISNDISNNHAPQNSLNLQERINSIADDVSLRLENLNYLYNSAVRPAISKKALIQNMVVHIGHKELNAEAKCHLSNINHLANDLSASWLKSLALDVLCHEAQAAIGTMIEIERHRIYIEKLLLLDRKRHHQTLLYVSFYLLLTISLCIATPIILKVNNVWAPQVPTELNETLLPIIGIPWPVIVWSFIGSFAATIHRFNSKPVYEFKDAVKWMFTRHIQGVVLSSAFYLVLISGLFLLTEGQQSGSNLENEVILVLCFLIGFSDRFVNSVFDALVNKYSMSTGNEKSSEESMSVNDKSREEAMH
;
A
#
# COMPACT_ATOMS: atom_id res chain seq x y z
N MET A 1 -49.92 12.52 12.46
CA MET A 1 -48.89 13.55 12.76
C MET A 1 -47.79 13.47 11.70
N GLN A 2 -48.18 13.77 10.46
CA GLN A 2 -47.37 13.69 9.25
C GLN A 2 -47.88 14.80 8.31
N GLU A 3 -48.02 16.01 8.84
CA GLU A 3 -48.60 17.16 8.12
C GLU A 3 -48.23 18.44 8.88
N LYS A 4 -47.00 18.92 8.65
CA LYS A 4 -46.50 20.28 8.96
C LYS A 4 -44.99 20.35 8.71
N LEU A 5 -44.57 20.38 7.45
CA LEU A 5 -43.29 21.03 7.06
C LEU A 5 -43.10 21.22 5.54
N ASP A 6 -44.19 21.28 4.77
CA ASP A 6 -44.17 21.76 3.37
C ASP A 6 -44.89 23.11 3.28
N ALA A 7 -44.23 24.15 3.76
CA ALA A 7 -44.60 25.54 3.48
C ALA A 7 -43.44 26.46 3.85
N LEU A 8 -42.53 26.69 2.91
CA LEU A 8 -41.85 27.98 2.74
C LEU A 8 -41.16 28.01 1.37
N SER A 9 -41.95 28.54 0.44
CA SER A 9 -41.59 28.93 -0.91
C SER A 9 -40.60 30.10 -0.94
N SER A 10 -39.55 29.94 -1.75
CA SER A 10 -38.94 30.96 -2.63
C SER A 10 -40.00 31.93 -3.19
N PRO A 11 -39.76 33.25 -3.41
CA PRO A 11 -38.74 33.72 -4.37
C PRO A 11 -38.10 35.10 -4.12
N HIS A 12 -36.94 35.35 -4.74
CA HIS A 12 -36.69 36.61 -5.45
C HIS A 12 -35.42 36.55 -6.31
N SER A 13 -35.60 36.98 -7.55
CA SER A 13 -34.61 37.24 -8.59
C SER A 13 -34.09 38.69 -8.52
N ALA A 14 -32.92 38.89 -9.15
CA ALA A 14 -32.37 40.13 -9.73
C ALA A 14 -31.66 41.16 -8.81
N LEU A 15 -30.32 41.20 -8.92
CA LEU A 15 -29.46 42.40 -9.03
C LEU A 15 -28.04 41.90 -9.40
N ASN A 16 -27.54 42.02 -10.65
CA ASN A 16 -26.99 43.17 -11.38
C ASN A 16 -25.60 43.68 -10.87
N GLY A 17 -24.62 43.74 -11.79
CA GLY A 17 -23.24 44.27 -11.63
C GLY A 17 -22.17 43.19 -11.92
N LYS A 18 -21.61 42.99 -13.12
CA LYS A 18 -20.95 43.90 -14.08
C LYS A 18 -19.67 44.55 -13.53
N ILE A 19 -18.53 43.86 -13.65
CA ILE A 19 -17.17 44.44 -13.67
C ILE A 19 -16.31 43.65 -14.69
N GLN A 20 -16.04 44.31 -15.84
CA GLN A 20 -14.77 44.44 -16.61
C GLN A 20 -13.77 43.27 -16.54
N GLN A 21 -13.27 42.60 -17.59
CA GLN A 21 -12.86 42.93 -18.97
C GLN A 21 -11.93 44.15 -19.16
N GLU A 22 -10.75 43.84 -19.71
CA GLU A 22 -9.63 44.68 -20.18
C GLU A 22 -8.58 45.15 -19.14
N ASN A 23 -7.37 44.56 -19.20
CA ASN A 23 -6.25 45.23 -19.89
C ASN A 23 -5.06 44.29 -20.11
N SER A 24 -4.79 44.08 -21.40
CA SER A 24 -3.50 43.79 -22.00
C SER A 24 -2.45 44.81 -21.58
N VAL A 25 -1.28 44.34 -21.14
CA VAL A 25 -0.05 45.13 -21.20
C VAL A 25 1.01 44.26 -21.87
N GLU A 26 1.32 44.67 -23.09
CA GLU A 26 2.55 44.40 -23.82
C GLU A 26 3.78 44.62 -22.93
N LEU A 27 4.72 43.68 -22.98
CA LEU A 27 6.14 44.01 -22.89
C LEU A 27 6.91 42.99 -23.72
N GLU A 28 6.85 43.20 -25.03
CA GLU A 28 7.95 42.89 -25.91
C GLU A 28 9.14 43.79 -25.55
N SER A 29 10.27 43.20 -25.18
CA SER A 29 11.57 43.75 -25.58
C SER A 29 12.65 42.66 -25.55
N THR A 30 12.95 42.17 -26.76
CA THR A 30 14.29 41.99 -27.31
C THR A 30 15.30 41.14 -26.55
N PHE A 31 15.40 39.86 -26.96
CA PHE A 31 16.71 39.23 -27.20
C PHE A 31 16.64 38.40 -28.49
N LYS A 32 16.89 39.07 -29.63
CA LYS A 32 17.15 38.42 -30.92
C LYS A 32 18.62 37.99 -30.96
N ILE A 33 18.90 36.71 -30.75
CA ILE A 33 20.08 36.07 -31.36
C ILE A 33 19.58 35.42 -32.64
N SER A 34 19.88 36.06 -33.75
CA SER A 34 19.61 35.58 -35.09
C SER A 34 20.60 34.48 -35.45
N THR A 35 20.23 33.21 -35.29
CA THR A 35 20.82 32.11 -36.09
C THR A 35 19.78 31.68 -37.12
N SER A 36 19.73 32.46 -38.19
CA SER A 36 18.95 32.16 -39.40
C SER A 36 19.72 31.18 -40.27
N THR A 37 19.43 29.90 -40.12
CA THR A 37 19.50 28.92 -41.21
C THR A 37 18.14 28.26 -41.29
N LYS A 38 17.22 28.87 -42.06
CA LYS A 38 16.04 28.17 -42.57
C LYS A 38 16.54 27.13 -43.58
N THR A 39 16.73 25.90 -43.10
CA THR A 39 16.58 24.72 -43.93
C THR A 39 15.12 24.34 -43.87
N ASP A 40 14.44 24.29 -45.02
CA ASP A 40 13.15 23.60 -45.15
C ASP A 40 13.32 22.22 -44.51
N VAL A 41 12.55 21.96 -43.46
CA VAL A 41 12.54 20.67 -42.77
C VAL A 41 11.67 19.76 -43.60
N ASP A 42 12.28 19.14 -44.60
CA ASP A 42 11.75 17.95 -45.25
C ASP A 42 11.33 16.95 -44.17
N GLU A 43 10.19 16.28 -44.36
CA GLU A 43 9.74 15.17 -43.51
C GLU A 43 10.93 14.26 -43.16
N PRO A 44 11.03 13.74 -41.92
CA PRO A 44 12.08 12.82 -41.54
C PRO A 44 11.97 11.59 -42.44
N ARG A 45 12.77 11.55 -43.52
CA ARG A 45 12.86 10.41 -44.42
C ARG A 45 13.25 9.21 -43.57
N ASN A 46 12.49 8.13 -43.71
CA ASN A 46 12.75 6.92 -42.96
C ASN A 46 14.19 6.48 -43.25
N LEU A 47 14.94 6.18 -42.20
CA LEU A 47 16.36 5.87 -42.30
C LEU A 47 16.59 4.63 -43.18
N ILE A 48 15.62 3.72 -43.20
CA ILE A 48 15.55 2.57 -44.12
C ILE A 48 15.45 3.03 -45.57
N ASP A 49 14.58 3.99 -45.85
CA ASP A 49 14.40 4.54 -47.20
C ASP A 49 15.69 5.23 -47.65
N LEU A 50 16.37 5.94 -46.75
CA LEU A 50 17.64 6.63 -47.01
C LEU A 50 18.81 5.65 -47.27
N ILE A 51 18.80 4.48 -46.61
CA ILE A 51 19.71 3.37 -46.88
C ILE A 51 19.40 2.74 -48.25
N SER A 52 18.12 2.58 -48.58
CA SER A 52 17.69 1.99 -49.85
C SER A 52 17.98 2.90 -51.06
N GLU A 53 17.83 4.22 -50.89
CA GLU A 53 17.98 5.23 -51.94
C GLU A 53 19.46 5.52 -52.26
N ASN A 54 20.34 5.52 -51.25
CA ASN A 54 21.78 5.75 -51.44
C ASN A 54 22.58 4.51 -51.83
N ARG A 55 21.91 3.37 -52.03
CA ARG A 55 22.53 2.08 -52.35
C ARG A 55 23.28 2.08 -53.69
N THR A 56 23.02 3.07 -54.54
CA THR A 56 23.57 3.18 -55.90
C THR A 56 24.90 3.94 -55.99
N ASP A 57 25.26 4.78 -55.00
CA ASP A 57 26.49 5.59 -55.05
C ASP A 57 27.48 5.24 -53.93
N VAL A 58 28.13 4.11 -54.12
CA VAL A 58 29.00 3.42 -53.15
C VAL A 58 30.35 4.11 -52.94
N THR A 59 30.73 5.00 -53.86
CA THR A 59 31.98 5.78 -53.73
C THR A 59 31.85 6.92 -52.73
N ASN A 60 30.63 7.20 -52.25
CA ASN A 60 30.38 8.31 -51.38
C ASN A 60 30.78 7.98 -49.93
N LEU A 61 31.92 8.51 -49.51
CA LEU A 61 32.41 8.44 -48.13
C LEU A 61 31.35 8.91 -47.11
N SER A 62 30.40 9.77 -47.51
CA SER A 62 29.30 10.20 -46.64
C SER A 62 28.39 9.03 -46.22
N PHE A 63 28.13 8.07 -47.11
CA PHE A 63 27.28 6.91 -46.82
C PHE A 63 27.95 5.94 -45.84
N VAL A 64 29.26 5.70 -46.00
CA VAL A 64 30.06 4.89 -45.06
C VAL A 64 30.10 5.55 -43.67
N ASN A 65 30.28 6.87 -43.61
CA ASN A 65 30.23 7.63 -42.36
C ASN A 65 28.83 7.60 -41.72
N LEU A 66 27.76 7.62 -42.52
CA LEU A 66 26.39 7.47 -42.06
C LEU A 66 26.17 6.09 -41.43
N LEU A 67 26.52 5.00 -42.12
CA LEU A 67 26.44 3.62 -41.58
C LEU A 67 27.24 3.46 -40.28
N ARG A 68 28.43 4.05 -40.22
CA ARG A 68 29.25 4.05 -39.00
C ARG A 68 28.55 4.79 -37.85
N SER A 69 27.95 5.95 -38.12
CA SER A 69 27.19 6.71 -37.12
C SER A 69 25.98 5.94 -36.61
N ILE A 70 25.24 5.29 -37.51
CA ILE A 70 24.09 4.44 -37.19
C ILE A 70 24.52 3.31 -36.26
N LEU A 71 25.56 2.53 -36.62
CA LEU A 71 26.04 1.42 -35.79
C LEU A 71 26.47 1.85 -34.38
N ILE A 72 27.12 3.01 -34.26
CA ILE A 72 27.51 3.55 -32.95
C ILE A 72 26.28 3.86 -32.08
N LYS A 73 25.19 4.37 -32.67
CA LYS A 73 23.95 4.69 -31.97
C LYS A 73 23.04 3.48 -31.74
N LEU A 74 23.13 2.47 -32.61
CA LEU A 74 22.31 1.27 -32.58
C LEU A 74 22.59 0.45 -31.32
N ARG A 75 23.86 0.26 -30.96
CA ARG A 75 24.26 -0.54 -29.79
C ARG A 75 23.58 -0.11 -28.48
N PRO A 76 23.68 1.15 -28.01
CA PRO A 76 23.05 1.54 -26.75
C PRO A 76 21.51 1.46 -26.80
N ALA A 77 20.91 1.61 -27.99
CA ALA A 77 19.46 1.45 -28.16
C ALA A 77 19.04 -0.03 -28.06
N GLU A 78 19.80 -0.95 -28.67
CA GLU A 78 19.62 -2.39 -28.55
C GLU A 78 19.76 -2.84 -27.09
N GLU A 79 20.83 -2.44 -26.40
CA GLU A 79 21.07 -2.78 -24.99
C GLU A 79 19.91 -2.29 -24.10
N ALA A 80 19.44 -1.06 -24.30
CA ALA A 80 18.32 -0.50 -23.54
C ALA A 80 17.00 -1.26 -23.79
N LEU A 81 16.73 -1.65 -25.04
CA LEU A 81 15.52 -2.39 -25.40
C LEU A 81 15.56 -3.85 -24.92
N ILE A 82 16.71 -4.51 -24.99
CA ILE A 82 16.92 -5.83 -24.40
C ILE A 82 16.67 -5.76 -22.90
N TYR A 83 17.25 -4.77 -22.21
CA TYR A 83 17.03 -4.57 -20.78
C TYR A 83 15.55 -4.31 -20.44
N LEU A 84 14.86 -3.45 -21.21
CA LEU A 84 13.43 -3.20 -21.03
C LEU A 84 12.59 -4.47 -21.25
N THR A 85 12.96 -5.28 -22.24
CA THR A 85 12.30 -6.56 -22.53
C THR A 85 12.48 -7.54 -21.38
N GLN A 86 13.70 -7.67 -20.85
CA GLN A 86 13.99 -8.50 -19.68
C GLN A 86 13.19 -8.06 -18.44
N LEU A 87 13.07 -6.74 -18.19
CA LEU A 87 12.23 -6.21 -17.11
C LEU A 87 10.75 -6.57 -17.30
N CYS A 88 10.26 -6.49 -18.53
CA CYS A 88 8.90 -6.88 -18.88
C CYS A 88 8.67 -8.38 -18.65
N GLU A 89 9.58 -9.24 -19.08
CA GLU A 89 9.50 -10.69 -18.93
C GLU A 89 9.59 -11.15 -17.49
N TYR A 90 10.50 -10.57 -16.69
CA TYR A 90 10.64 -10.86 -15.27
C TYR A 90 9.29 -10.73 -14.53
N SER A 91 8.53 -9.69 -14.90
CA SER A 91 7.22 -9.43 -14.32
C SER A 91 6.14 -10.44 -14.73
N VAL A 92 6.28 -11.09 -15.90
CA VAL A 92 5.34 -12.10 -16.41
C VAL A 92 5.65 -13.47 -15.79
N LEU A 93 6.93 -13.86 -15.76
CA LEU A 93 7.38 -15.13 -15.19
C LEU A 93 7.06 -15.24 -13.69
N ARG A 94 7.25 -14.15 -12.95
CA ARG A 94 6.88 -14.08 -11.54
C ARG A 94 5.39 -14.33 -11.31
N LYS A 95 4.54 -13.87 -12.23
CA LYS A 95 3.09 -14.08 -12.19
C LYS A 95 2.73 -15.55 -12.39
N ARG A 96 3.46 -16.26 -13.26
CA ARG A 96 3.27 -17.70 -13.52
C ARG A 96 3.66 -18.54 -12.30
N HIS A 97 4.82 -18.29 -11.69
CA HIS A 97 5.23 -18.96 -10.46
C HIS A 97 4.31 -18.66 -9.28
N SER A 98 3.80 -17.42 -9.15
CA SER A 98 2.82 -17.11 -8.10
C SER A 98 1.49 -17.87 -8.28
N HIS A 99 1.11 -18.21 -9.51
CA HIS A 99 -0.10 -19.00 -9.77
C HIS A 99 0.11 -20.49 -9.47
N GLU A 100 1.27 -21.05 -9.80
CA GLU A 100 1.63 -22.42 -9.43
C GLU A 100 1.74 -22.59 -7.90
N PHE A 101 2.33 -21.61 -7.21
CA PHE A 101 2.39 -21.62 -5.75
C PHE A 101 1.00 -21.52 -5.11
N LYS A 102 0.05 -20.82 -5.75
CA LYS A 102 -1.35 -20.80 -5.31
C LYS A 102 -2.07 -22.13 -5.56
N GLY A 103 -1.72 -22.88 -6.59
CA GLY A 103 -2.24 -24.23 -6.82
C GLY A 103 -1.82 -25.23 -5.73
N LEU A 104 -0.64 -25.02 -5.13
CA LEU A 104 -0.13 -25.86 -4.03
C LEU A 104 -0.62 -25.43 -2.64
N VAL A 105 -0.96 -24.15 -2.45
CA VAL A 105 -1.43 -23.62 -1.15
C VAL A 105 -2.97 -23.51 -1.09
N SER A 106 -3.69 -23.71 -2.19
CA SER A 106 -5.16 -23.84 -2.18
C SER A 106 -5.63 -25.26 -1.84
N MET A 107 -5.16 -25.81 -0.72
CA MET A 107 -6.00 -26.69 0.09
C MET A 107 -6.72 -25.78 1.10
N GLN A 108 -8.06 -25.86 1.12
CA GLN A 108 -9.01 -24.90 1.68
C GLN A 108 -8.73 -24.43 3.13
N PRO A 109 -9.33 -23.29 3.52
CA PRO A 109 -10.54 -23.44 4.35
C PRO A 109 -11.71 -22.54 3.93
N PHE A 110 -12.91 -23.14 4.00
CA PHE A 110 -14.23 -22.54 4.18
C PHE A 110 -14.58 -21.25 3.41
N LYS A 111 -15.04 -21.42 2.17
CA LYS A 111 -16.08 -20.56 1.60
C LYS A 111 -17.44 -21.10 2.04
N ASN A 112 -18.05 -20.46 3.03
CA ASN A 112 -19.49 -20.34 3.22
C ASN A 112 -19.70 -19.43 4.43
N PHE A 113 -19.92 -18.13 4.21
CA PHE A 113 -20.98 -17.36 4.88
C PHE A 113 -20.98 -15.88 4.45
N SER A 114 -22.20 -15.38 4.25
CA SER A 114 -22.63 -13.97 4.24
C SER A 114 -22.49 -13.14 2.97
N SER A 115 -23.51 -13.33 2.13
CA SER A 115 -24.09 -12.33 1.22
C SER A 115 -24.78 -11.18 1.99
N ARG A 116 -24.83 -10.01 1.32
CA ARG A 116 -25.65 -8.80 1.58
C ARG A 116 -25.22 -7.87 2.72
N PHE A 117 -24.71 -6.69 2.36
CA PHE A 117 -25.23 -5.38 2.78
C PHE A 117 -24.65 -4.26 1.86
N PRO A 118 -25.46 -3.30 1.40
CA PRO A 118 -24.97 -2.04 0.86
C PRO A 118 -24.89 -1.00 2.00
N SER A 119 -23.83 -0.20 2.07
CA SER A 119 -23.89 1.06 2.82
C SER A 119 -23.00 2.13 2.20
N ASN A 120 -23.67 3.09 1.56
CA ASN A 120 -23.25 4.47 1.45
C ASN A 120 -22.95 5.01 2.86
N LEU A 121 -21.80 5.66 3.08
CA LEU A 121 -21.70 6.76 4.05
C LEU A 121 -20.42 7.61 3.84
N SER A 122 -20.66 8.78 3.24
CA SER A 122 -20.25 10.11 3.73
C SER A 122 -18.80 10.31 4.21
N ASN A 123 -18.01 10.96 3.35
CA ASN A 123 -16.86 11.79 3.70
C ASN A 123 -17.28 12.98 4.61
N LYS A 124 -16.67 13.12 5.80
CA LYS A 124 -16.49 14.43 6.44
C LYS A 124 -15.36 14.45 7.49
N LYS A 125 -14.35 15.27 7.19
CA LYS A 125 -13.39 16.01 8.06
C LYS A 125 -12.96 15.41 9.42
N ARG A 126 -11.64 15.26 9.60
CA ARG A 126 -10.83 16.24 10.39
C ARG A 126 -9.33 16.12 10.12
N LEU A 127 -8.72 17.29 10.01
CA LEU A 127 -7.32 17.61 9.83
C LEU A 127 -6.88 18.29 11.13
N SER A 128 -5.83 17.79 11.78
CA SER A 128 -4.89 18.53 12.65
C SER A 128 -4.05 17.51 13.40
N TYR A 129 -2.75 17.44 13.11
CA TYR A 129 -1.66 17.56 14.07
C TYR A 129 -0.34 17.55 13.30
N LEU A 130 0.32 18.71 13.33
CA LEU A 130 1.71 18.96 12.97
C LEU A 130 2.60 18.57 14.16
N GLU A 131 3.85 18.24 13.83
CA GLU A 131 5.05 18.26 14.67
C GLU A 131 5.24 17.15 15.72
N ASP A 132 6.11 16.20 15.36
CA ASP A 132 7.25 15.80 16.20
C ASP A 132 8.26 15.00 15.34
N GLU A 133 9.29 15.69 14.87
CA GLU A 133 10.54 15.09 14.38
C GLU A 133 11.35 14.59 15.57
N PRO A 134 11.52 13.26 15.70
CA PRO A 134 12.84 12.68 15.41
C PRO A 134 12.74 11.31 14.70
N LYS A 135 11.70 11.10 13.87
CA LYS A 135 11.47 9.81 13.19
C LYS A 135 12.07 9.72 11.78
N ILE A 136 12.46 10.84 11.17
CA ILE A 136 13.07 10.85 9.83
C ILE A 136 14.51 10.33 9.84
N SER A 137 15.27 10.51 10.93
CA SER A 137 16.63 9.95 11.05
C SER A 137 16.63 8.41 11.14
N ARG A 138 15.63 7.83 11.83
CA ARG A 138 15.45 6.38 11.96
C ARG A 138 14.94 5.74 10.66
N TYR A 139 14.15 6.47 9.88
CA TYR A 139 13.75 6.05 8.53
C TYR A 139 14.90 6.16 7.52
N LYS A 140 15.72 7.22 7.58
CA LYS A 140 16.93 7.35 6.77
C LYS A 140 17.96 6.26 7.09
N SER A 141 18.14 5.88 8.36
CA SER A 141 19.07 4.80 8.73
C SER A 141 18.55 3.42 8.32
N LEU A 142 17.24 3.19 8.31
CA LEU A 142 16.65 1.93 7.82
C LEU A 142 16.70 1.86 6.30
N ILE A 143 16.48 2.97 5.59
CA ILE A 143 16.61 3.06 4.14
C ILE A 143 18.07 2.94 3.71
N SER A 144 19.04 3.51 4.43
CA SER A 144 20.47 3.35 4.12
C SER A 144 20.95 1.93 4.37
N LYS A 145 20.50 1.31 5.47
CA LYS A 145 20.82 -0.09 5.79
C LYS A 145 20.19 -1.08 4.80
N TYR A 146 18.98 -0.79 4.31
CA TYR A 146 18.39 -1.55 3.18
C TYR A 146 19.06 -1.23 1.84
N LYS A 147 19.54 -0.01 1.60
CA LYS A 147 20.29 0.34 0.38
C LYS A 147 21.61 -0.43 0.29
N GLU A 148 22.33 -0.60 1.39
CA GLU A 148 23.58 -1.39 1.46
C GLU A 148 23.34 -2.91 1.42
N GLU A 149 22.27 -3.43 2.05
CA GLU A 149 22.00 -4.89 2.00
C GLU A 149 21.40 -5.37 0.67
N ASP A 150 20.67 -4.52 -0.06
CA ASP A 150 20.10 -4.86 -1.38
C ASP A 150 21.00 -4.46 -2.56
N SER A 151 21.86 -3.43 -2.47
CA SER A 151 22.73 -3.05 -3.62
C SER A 151 23.78 -4.12 -3.96
N ASP A 152 24.30 -4.81 -2.94
CA ASP A 152 25.39 -5.78 -3.12
C ASP A 152 24.90 -7.21 -3.36
N LYS A 153 23.59 -7.47 -3.20
CA LYS A 153 22.97 -8.79 -3.42
C LYS A 153 21.94 -8.84 -4.55
N LEU A 154 21.48 -7.71 -5.11
CA LEU A 154 20.50 -7.72 -6.21
C LEU A 154 21.05 -7.77 -7.64
N LEU A 155 22.36 -7.84 -7.84
CA LEU A 155 22.96 -7.87 -9.19
C LEU A 155 23.75 -9.14 -9.52
N THR A 156 23.73 -10.17 -8.67
CA THR A 156 24.19 -11.51 -9.07
C THR A 156 23.00 -12.49 -9.03
N PRO A 157 22.35 -12.76 -10.18
CA PRO A 157 21.37 -13.84 -10.26
C PRO A 157 22.13 -15.16 -10.11
N THR A 158 22.10 -15.74 -8.91
CA THR A 158 22.63 -17.09 -8.69
C THR A 158 21.65 -18.12 -9.25
N SER A 159 22.14 -18.79 -10.29
CA SER A 159 21.70 -20.07 -10.86
C SER A 159 20.41 -20.10 -11.68
N SER A 160 20.57 -20.63 -12.90
CA SER A 160 19.57 -21.17 -13.83
C SER A 160 18.94 -20.28 -14.92
N TYR A 161 19.65 -19.30 -15.47
CA TYR A 161 19.28 -18.74 -16.78
C TYR A 161 20.53 -18.61 -17.68
N GLU A 162 20.84 -19.70 -18.38
CA GLU A 162 21.91 -19.78 -19.39
C GLU A 162 21.53 -19.09 -20.72
N TYR A 163 20.31 -18.58 -20.87
CA TYR A 163 19.81 -18.03 -22.14
C TYR A 163 20.12 -16.55 -22.38
N SER A 164 20.51 -15.76 -21.37
CA SER A 164 20.79 -14.32 -21.54
C SER A 164 22.27 -13.96 -21.69
N LEU A 165 23.19 -14.82 -21.23
CA LEU A 165 24.64 -14.58 -21.33
C LEU A 165 25.22 -14.91 -22.72
N LEU A 166 24.55 -15.75 -23.50
CA LEU A 166 24.96 -16.10 -24.87
C LEU A 166 24.67 -14.97 -25.87
N SER A 167 23.60 -14.19 -25.67
CA SER A 167 23.22 -13.09 -26.57
C SER A 167 24.15 -11.87 -26.47
N ASP A 168 24.56 -11.49 -25.26
CA ASP A 168 25.39 -10.28 -25.05
C ASP A 168 26.81 -10.44 -25.63
N CYS A 169 27.34 -11.66 -25.63
CA CYS A 169 28.67 -11.96 -26.17
C CYS A 169 28.69 -11.97 -27.70
N GLU A 170 27.63 -12.49 -28.33
CA GLU A 170 27.52 -12.55 -29.79
C GLU A 170 27.25 -11.16 -30.40
N LEU A 171 26.34 -10.36 -29.82
CA LEU A 171 26.02 -9.01 -30.32
C LEU A 171 27.24 -8.07 -30.30
N SER A 172 28.00 -8.10 -29.20
CA SER A 172 29.24 -7.32 -29.02
C SER A 172 30.31 -7.67 -30.07
N SER A 173 30.37 -8.94 -30.46
CA SER A 173 31.34 -9.43 -31.44
C SER A 173 31.00 -8.99 -32.87
N LEU A 174 29.71 -8.99 -33.22
CA LEU A 174 29.23 -8.64 -34.55
C LEU A 174 29.42 -7.15 -34.83
N ASP A 175 29.11 -6.28 -33.87
CA ASP A 175 29.31 -4.83 -33.99
C ASP A 175 30.77 -4.45 -34.24
N LYS A 176 31.69 -5.07 -33.49
CA LYS A 176 33.13 -4.82 -33.65
C LYS A 176 33.59 -5.25 -35.04
N ARG A 177 33.04 -6.35 -35.57
CA ARG A 177 33.30 -6.81 -36.92
C ARG A 177 32.85 -5.79 -37.97
N CYS A 178 31.59 -5.36 -37.92
CA CYS A 178 31.03 -4.40 -38.88
C CYS A 178 31.73 -3.04 -38.81
N LEU A 179 32.07 -2.54 -37.60
CA LEU A 179 32.81 -1.28 -37.43
C LEU A 179 34.25 -1.36 -37.96
N ASN A 180 34.95 -2.46 -37.69
CA ASN A 180 36.28 -2.68 -38.23
C ASN A 180 36.23 -2.77 -39.75
N GLU A 181 35.23 -3.47 -40.29
CA GLU A 181 35.04 -3.62 -41.73
C GLU A 181 34.75 -2.28 -42.42
N LEU A 182 33.83 -1.47 -41.89
CA LEU A 182 33.59 -0.11 -42.37
C LEU A 182 34.85 0.77 -42.29
N THR A 183 35.68 0.60 -41.26
CA THR A 183 36.94 1.33 -41.13
C THR A 183 37.94 0.92 -42.21
N THR A 184 38.03 -0.38 -42.53
CA THR A 184 38.85 -0.87 -43.66
C THR A 184 38.36 -0.30 -44.99
N ILE A 185 37.05 -0.35 -45.24
CA ILE A 185 36.42 0.17 -46.46
C ILE A 185 36.65 1.68 -46.59
N SER A 186 36.50 2.43 -45.50
CA SER A 186 36.76 3.88 -45.48
C SER A 186 38.21 4.21 -45.82
N ASN A 187 39.17 3.43 -45.31
CA ASN A 187 40.59 3.62 -45.61
C ASN A 187 40.90 3.27 -47.08
N ASP A 188 40.30 2.20 -47.60
CA ASP A 188 40.45 1.78 -49.00
C ASP A 188 39.93 2.85 -49.97
N ILE A 189 38.78 3.47 -49.66
CA ILE A 189 38.22 4.60 -50.41
C ILE A 189 39.15 5.83 -50.34
N SER A 190 39.65 6.17 -49.15
CA SER A 190 40.50 7.36 -48.95
C SER A 190 41.86 7.24 -49.64
N ASN A 191 42.38 6.03 -49.82
CA ASN A 191 43.69 5.80 -50.42
C ASN A 191 43.68 5.79 -51.96
N ASN A 192 42.56 6.12 -52.62
CA ASN A 192 42.43 6.22 -54.08
C ASN A 192 42.87 4.96 -54.85
N HIS A 193 42.79 3.77 -54.24
CA HIS A 193 42.95 2.50 -54.96
C HIS A 193 41.68 2.20 -55.78
N ALA A 194 41.47 2.99 -56.83
CA ALA A 194 40.43 2.85 -57.85
C ALA A 194 40.75 1.67 -58.80
N PRO A 195 39.85 1.23 -59.71
CA PRO A 195 38.40 1.04 -59.67
C PRO A 195 38.01 -0.46 -59.84
N GLN A 196 38.99 -1.37 -59.99
CA GLN A 196 38.74 -2.79 -60.30
C GLN A 196 38.06 -3.56 -59.16
N ASN A 197 38.14 -3.07 -57.91
CA ASN A 197 37.48 -3.68 -56.75
C ASN A 197 36.15 -3.02 -56.37
N SER A 198 35.63 -2.08 -57.19
CA SER A 198 34.38 -1.35 -56.89
C SER A 198 33.19 -2.29 -56.64
N LEU A 199 33.08 -3.38 -57.42
CA LEU A 199 32.00 -4.35 -57.29
C LEU A 199 32.08 -5.15 -55.98
N ASN A 200 33.28 -5.56 -55.56
CA ASN A 200 33.49 -6.24 -54.27
C ASN A 200 33.23 -5.28 -53.08
N LEU A 201 33.68 -4.02 -53.19
CA LEU A 201 33.44 -3.01 -52.18
C LEU A 201 31.94 -2.69 -52.03
N GLN A 202 31.21 -2.65 -53.14
CA GLN A 202 29.76 -2.53 -53.16
C GLN A 202 29.05 -3.73 -52.53
N GLU A 203 29.48 -4.95 -52.81
CA GLU A 203 28.94 -6.15 -52.18
C GLU A 203 29.14 -6.14 -50.66
N ARG A 204 30.33 -5.74 -50.19
CA ARG A 204 30.63 -5.62 -48.75
C ARG A 204 29.80 -4.54 -48.06
N ILE A 205 29.69 -3.34 -48.66
CA ILE A 205 28.86 -2.26 -48.12
C ILE A 205 27.38 -2.68 -48.10
N ASN A 206 26.89 -3.32 -49.16
CA ASN A 206 25.51 -3.79 -49.22
C ASN A 206 25.20 -4.85 -48.17
N SER A 207 26.13 -5.77 -47.92
CA SER A 207 26.03 -6.77 -46.85
C SER A 207 25.93 -6.13 -45.47
N ILE A 208 26.77 -5.13 -45.18
CA ILE A 208 26.71 -4.38 -43.91
C ILE A 208 25.39 -3.58 -43.81
N ALA A 209 24.95 -2.97 -44.90
CA ALA A 209 23.68 -2.23 -44.94
C ALA A 209 22.47 -3.15 -44.71
N ASP A 210 22.48 -4.37 -45.26
CA ASP A 210 21.45 -5.37 -45.01
C ASP A 210 21.42 -5.80 -43.54
N ASP A 211 22.60 -6.06 -42.93
CA ASP A 211 22.70 -6.43 -41.51
C ASP A 211 22.19 -5.30 -40.59
N VAL A 212 22.56 -4.05 -40.88
CA VAL A 212 22.04 -2.88 -40.16
C VAL A 212 20.53 -2.73 -40.32
N SER A 213 20.00 -2.95 -41.53
CA SER A 213 18.55 -2.85 -41.79
C SER A 213 17.77 -3.92 -41.04
N LEU A 214 18.25 -5.17 -41.04
CA LEU A 214 17.65 -6.28 -40.31
C LEU A 214 17.63 -6.02 -38.81
N ARG A 215 18.72 -5.48 -38.25
CA ARG A 215 18.78 -5.10 -36.84
C ARG A 215 17.81 -3.97 -36.51
N LEU A 216 17.70 -2.95 -37.36
CA LEU A 216 16.76 -1.85 -37.17
C LEU A 216 15.30 -2.37 -37.17
N GLU A 217 14.99 -3.33 -38.04
CA GLU A 217 13.68 -3.98 -38.08
C GLU A 217 13.41 -4.81 -36.81
N ASN A 218 14.39 -5.59 -36.35
CA ASN A 218 14.30 -6.34 -35.10
C ASN A 218 14.14 -5.41 -33.88
N LEU A 219 14.87 -4.30 -33.86
CA LEU A 219 14.78 -3.26 -32.84
C LEU A 219 13.38 -2.65 -32.81
N ASN A 220 12.79 -2.35 -33.97
CA ASN A 220 11.43 -1.83 -34.09
C ASN A 220 10.39 -2.87 -33.63
N TYR A 221 10.61 -4.16 -33.94
CA TYR A 221 9.78 -5.24 -33.42
C TYR A 221 9.85 -5.33 -31.88
N LEU A 222 11.07 -5.36 -31.31
CA LEU A 222 11.30 -5.38 -29.86
C LEU A 222 10.65 -4.18 -29.18
N TYR A 223 10.85 -2.99 -29.76
CA TYR A 223 10.23 -1.75 -29.32
C TYR A 223 8.71 -1.91 -29.22
N ASN A 224 8.04 -2.26 -30.32
CA ASN A 224 6.59 -2.43 -30.34
C ASN A 224 6.08 -3.49 -29.35
N SER A 225 6.85 -4.56 -29.17
CA SER A 225 6.53 -5.63 -28.23
C SER A 225 6.65 -5.21 -26.75
N ALA A 226 7.60 -4.33 -26.40
CA ALA A 226 7.87 -3.91 -25.02
C ALA A 226 7.03 -2.69 -24.61
N VAL A 227 6.82 -1.74 -25.53
CA VAL A 227 6.17 -0.45 -25.26
C VAL A 227 4.68 -0.60 -24.96
N ARG A 228 3.97 -1.38 -25.79
CA ARG A 228 2.52 -1.53 -25.67
C ARG A 228 2.09 -2.18 -24.33
N PRO A 229 2.79 -3.22 -23.83
CA PRO A 229 2.57 -3.72 -22.48
C PRO A 229 2.91 -2.71 -21.39
N ALA A 230 3.99 -1.94 -21.49
CA ALA A 230 4.37 -0.98 -20.46
C ALA A 230 3.27 0.07 -20.23
N ILE A 231 2.67 0.59 -21.31
CA ILE A 231 1.64 1.65 -21.25
C ILE A 231 0.28 1.09 -20.77
N SER A 232 -0.10 -0.11 -21.23
CA SER A 232 -1.43 -0.69 -20.95
C SER A 232 -1.64 -1.15 -19.50
N LYS A 233 -0.58 -1.24 -18.69
CA LYS A 233 -0.64 -1.78 -17.32
C LYS A 233 -1.09 -0.78 -16.25
N LYS A 234 -1.40 0.47 -16.58
CA LYS A 234 -1.79 1.51 -15.59
C LYS A 234 -2.91 1.04 -14.64
N ALA A 235 -3.98 0.48 -15.17
CA ALA A 235 -5.11 -0.02 -14.38
C ALA A 235 -4.70 -1.20 -13.46
N LEU A 236 -3.81 -2.07 -13.93
CA LEU A 236 -3.28 -3.19 -13.13
C LEU A 236 -2.46 -2.66 -11.94
N ILE A 237 -1.59 -1.68 -12.16
CA ILE A 237 -0.75 -1.09 -11.11
C ILE A 237 -1.62 -0.37 -10.08
N GLN A 238 -2.62 0.40 -10.52
CA GLN A 238 -3.59 1.03 -9.63
C GLN A 238 -4.30 -0.01 -8.75
N ASN A 239 -4.73 -1.12 -9.34
CA ASN A 239 -5.35 -2.22 -8.61
C ASN A 239 -4.39 -2.85 -7.59
N MET A 240 -3.11 -3.06 -7.96
CA MET A 240 -2.09 -3.54 -7.03
C MET A 240 -1.93 -2.62 -5.82
N VAL A 241 -1.88 -1.29 -6.03
CA VAL A 241 -1.74 -0.31 -4.95
C VAL A 241 -2.96 -0.29 -4.03
N VAL A 242 -4.17 -0.41 -4.58
CA VAL A 242 -5.41 -0.49 -3.79
C VAL A 242 -5.43 -1.72 -2.89
N HIS A 243 -4.83 -2.83 -3.32
CA HIS A 243 -4.77 -4.06 -2.55
C HIS A 243 -3.70 -4.09 -1.44
N ILE A 244 -2.82 -3.10 -1.35
CA ILE A 244 -1.84 -3.02 -0.26
C ILE A 244 -2.54 -2.51 1.00
N GLY A 245 -2.67 -3.37 2.01
CA GLY A 245 -3.41 -3.08 3.24
C GLY A 245 -2.63 -2.27 4.27
N HIS A 246 -1.32 -2.49 4.40
CA HIS A 246 -0.49 -1.76 5.36
C HIS A 246 -0.30 -0.30 4.94
N LYS A 247 -0.70 0.64 5.80
CA LYS A 247 -0.67 2.10 5.53
C LYS A 247 0.69 2.61 5.07
N GLU A 248 1.77 2.14 5.71
CA GLU A 248 3.15 2.54 5.39
C GLU A 248 3.54 2.10 3.97
N LEU A 249 3.30 0.82 3.63
CA LEU A 249 3.58 0.27 2.30
C LEU A 249 2.66 0.88 1.23
N ASN A 250 1.40 1.18 1.58
CA ASN A 250 0.43 1.79 0.69
C ASN A 250 0.84 3.23 0.32
N ALA A 251 1.31 4.01 1.30
CA ALA A 251 1.77 5.38 1.05
C ALA A 251 2.99 5.40 0.12
N GLU A 252 3.95 4.49 0.33
CA GLU A 252 5.11 4.34 -0.54
C GLU A 252 4.72 3.88 -1.96
N ALA A 253 3.82 2.90 -2.06
CA ALA A 253 3.31 2.44 -3.35
C ALA A 253 2.54 3.54 -4.11
N LYS A 254 1.79 4.41 -3.39
CA LYS A 254 1.13 5.58 -3.97
C LYS A 254 2.13 6.61 -4.50
N CYS A 255 3.25 6.81 -3.81
CA CYS A 255 4.34 7.67 -4.30
C CYS A 255 4.87 7.16 -5.65
N HIS A 256 5.20 5.87 -5.74
CA HIS A 256 5.63 5.26 -7.00
C HIS A 256 4.57 5.31 -8.10
N LEU A 257 3.30 5.10 -7.75
CA LEU A 257 2.21 5.23 -8.71
C LEU A 257 2.07 6.66 -9.24
N SER A 258 2.28 7.67 -8.39
CA SER A 258 2.29 9.08 -8.81
C SER A 258 3.41 9.35 -9.81
N ASN A 259 4.62 8.85 -9.56
CA ASN A 259 5.74 8.98 -10.49
C ASN A 259 5.46 8.28 -11.82
N ILE A 260 4.93 7.05 -11.78
CA ILE A 260 4.52 6.34 -13.00
C ILE A 260 3.48 7.14 -13.79
N ASN A 261 2.51 7.76 -13.11
CA ASN A 261 1.50 8.58 -13.79
C ASN A 261 2.11 9.82 -14.44
N HIS A 262 3.07 10.48 -13.78
CA HIS A 262 3.79 11.62 -14.33
C HIS A 262 4.57 11.21 -15.58
N LEU A 263 5.44 10.20 -15.46
CA LEU A 263 6.25 9.68 -16.57
C LEU A 263 5.39 9.20 -17.73
N ALA A 264 4.27 8.51 -17.46
CA ALA A 264 3.36 8.04 -18.49
C ALA A 264 2.63 9.19 -19.20
N ASN A 265 2.30 10.28 -18.49
CA ASN A 265 1.69 11.45 -19.09
C ASN A 265 2.69 12.20 -19.97
N ASP A 266 3.93 12.39 -19.50
CA ASP A 266 5.02 13.01 -20.27
C ASP A 266 5.29 12.22 -21.57
N LEU A 267 5.30 10.90 -21.46
CA LEU A 267 5.43 9.99 -22.58
C LEU A 267 4.22 10.14 -23.54
N SER A 268 2.99 10.16 -23.04
CA SER A 268 1.81 10.31 -23.92
C SER A 268 1.78 11.65 -24.67
N ALA A 269 2.20 12.74 -24.03
CA ALA A 269 2.16 14.09 -24.59
C ALA A 269 3.22 14.31 -25.68
N SER A 270 4.41 13.76 -25.48
CA SER A 270 5.52 13.84 -26.42
C SER A 270 5.36 12.87 -27.59
N TRP A 271 4.82 11.68 -27.34
CA TRP A 271 5.06 10.52 -28.21
C TRP A 271 3.90 10.17 -29.16
N LEU A 272 2.65 10.46 -28.79
CA LEU A 272 1.47 10.17 -29.64
C LEU A 272 1.44 10.92 -30.98
N LYS A 273 2.31 11.93 -31.15
CA LYS A 273 2.36 12.75 -32.37
C LYS A 273 3.28 12.18 -33.45
N SER A 274 4.17 11.24 -33.12
CA SER A 274 5.18 10.71 -34.04
C SER A 274 5.09 9.19 -34.11
N LEU A 275 4.14 8.68 -34.90
CA LEU A 275 3.97 7.24 -35.11
C LEU A 275 5.14 6.59 -35.89
N ALA A 276 5.96 7.40 -36.55
CA ALA A 276 7.14 7.00 -37.33
C ALA A 276 8.44 7.39 -36.59
N LEU A 277 8.52 7.04 -35.30
CA LEU A 277 9.67 7.44 -34.50
C LEU A 277 10.89 6.57 -34.84
N ASP A 278 11.90 7.18 -35.46
CA ASP A 278 13.21 6.58 -35.63
C ASP A 278 13.80 6.24 -34.26
N VAL A 279 14.06 4.96 -34.00
CA VAL A 279 14.54 4.47 -32.69
C VAL A 279 15.92 5.07 -32.33
N LEU A 280 16.65 5.60 -33.32
CA LEU A 280 17.95 6.24 -33.13
C LEU A 280 17.86 7.73 -32.76
N CYS A 281 16.68 8.34 -32.79
CA CYS A 281 16.52 9.74 -32.39
C CYS A 281 16.67 9.90 -30.87
N HIS A 282 17.09 11.10 -30.44
CA HIS A 282 17.30 11.38 -29.02
C HIS A 282 15.99 11.29 -28.23
N GLU A 283 14.87 11.61 -28.87
CA GLU A 283 13.52 11.50 -28.33
C GLU A 283 13.13 10.04 -28.09
N ALA A 284 13.51 9.12 -28.99
CA ALA A 284 13.30 7.68 -28.83
C ALA A 284 14.07 7.13 -27.64
N GLN A 285 15.36 7.48 -27.55
CA GLN A 285 16.22 7.06 -26.46
C GLN A 285 15.70 7.59 -25.12
N ALA A 286 15.25 8.84 -25.06
CA ALA A 286 14.63 9.42 -23.87
C ALA A 286 13.31 8.71 -23.51
N ALA A 287 12.49 8.35 -24.51
CA ALA A 287 11.26 7.59 -24.31
C ALA A 287 11.54 6.18 -23.76
N ILE A 288 12.53 5.46 -24.31
CA ILE A 288 12.97 4.15 -23.81
C ILE A 288 13.45 4.28 -22.36
N GLY A 289 14.27 5.29 -22.05
CA GLY A 289 14.71 5.56 -20.68
C GLY A 289 13.55 5.77 -19.71
N THR A 290 12.56 6.56 -20.13
CA THR A 290 11.33 6.81 -19.36
C THR A 290 10.53 5.51 -19.13
N MET A 291 10.43 4.64 -20.14
CA MET A 291 9.75 3.35 -20.02
C MET A 291 10.48 2.39 -19.06
N ILE A 292 11.81 2.37 -19.10
CA ILE A 292 12.63 1.61 -18.15
C ILE A 292 12.35 2.07 -16.71
N GLU A 293 12.27 3.39 -16.49
CA GLU A 293 11.97 3.93 -15.16
C GLU A 293 10.55 3.58 -14.69
N ILE A 294 9.55 3.62 -15.58
CA ILE A 294 8.18 3.17 -15.30
C ILE A 294 8.17 1.69 -14.88
N GLU A 295 8.83 0.80 -15.63
CA GLU A 295 8.88 -0.63 -15.32
C GLU A 295 9.65 -0.90 -14.01
N ARG A 296 10.70 -0.12 -13.71
CA ARG A 296 11.41 -0.19 -12.43
C ARG A 296 10.50 0.16 -11.25
N HIS A 297 9.76 1.25 -11.34
CA HIS A 297 8.79 1.64 -10.30
C HIS A 297 7.66 0.60 -10.16
N ARG A 298 7.22 -0.01 -11.27
CA ARG A 298 6.24 -1.09 -11.23
C ARG A 298 6.76 -2.32 -10.48
N ILE A 299 7.98 -2.78 -10.78
CA ILE A 299 8.61 -3.91 -10.07
C ILE A 299 8.71 -3.61 -8.57
N TYR A 300 9.00 -2.35 -8.21
CA TYR A 300 9.03 -1.93 -6.82
C TYR A 300 7.65 -2.04 -6.14
N ILE A 301 6.58 -1.57 -6.79
CA ILE A 301 5.20 -1.73 -6.29
C ILE A 301 4.83 -3.21 -6.12
N GLU A 302 5.25 -4.08 -7.04
CA GLU A 302 5.04 -5.52 -6.91
C GLU A 302 5.78 -6.11 -5.70
N LYS A 303 7.03 -5.69 -5.46
CA LYS A 303 7.78 -6.07 -4.25
C LYS A 303 7.05 -5.63 -2.98
N LEU A 304 6.54 -4.40 -2.93
CA LEU A 304 5.75 -3.90 -1.80
C LEU A 304 4.48 -4.74 -1.57
N LEU A 305 3.77 -5.12 -2.64
CA LEU A 305 2.59 -5.99 -2.55
C LEU A 305 2.94 -7.38 -1.99
N LEU A 306 4.08 -7.95 -2.37
CA LEU A 306 4.51 -9.25 -1.84
C LEU A 306 4.95 -9.16 -0.38
N LEU A 307 5.63 -8.07 0.00
CA LEU A 307 5.94 -7.79 1.39
C LEU A 307 4.67 -7.64 2.24
N ASP A 308 3.65 -6.95 1.72
CA ASP A 308 2.34 -6.82 2.37
C ASP A 308 1.69 -8.19 2.60
N ARG A 309 1.64 -9.04 1.56
CA ARG A 309 1.11 -10.41 1.68
C ARG A 309 1.90 -11.27 2.66
N LYS A 310 3.23 -11.16 2.66
CA LYS A 310 4.10 -11.90 3.60
C LYS A 310 3.83 -11.46 5.04
N ARG A 311 3.76 -10.16 5.31
CA ARG A 311 3.45 -9.61 6.64
C ARG A 311 2.05 -10.01 7.10
N HIS A 312 1.08 -9.96 6.20
CA HIS A 312 -0.28 -10.42 6.47
C HIS A 312 -0.32 -11.88 6.90
N HIS A 313 0.32 -12.76 6.12
CA HIS A 313 0.39 -14.19 6.45
C HIS A 313 1.10 -14.44 7.79
N GLN A 314 2.21 -13.76 8.05
CA GLN A 314 2.91 -13.84 9.34
C GLN A 314 2.03 -13.39 10.50
N THR A 315 1.28 -12.30 10.33
CA THR A 315 0.39 -11.81 11.40
C THR A 315 -0.76 -12.77 11.64
N LEU A 316 -1.35 -13.34 10.59
CA LEU A 316 -2.36 -14.40 10.73
C LEU A 316 -1.81 -15.62 11.47
N LEU A 317 -0.59 -16.06 11.16
CA LEU A 317 0.06 -17.17 11.84
C LEU A 317 0.25 -16.86 13.33
N TYR A 318 0.79 -15.68 13.67
CA TYR A 318 0.99 -15.29 15.06
C TYR A 318 -0.32 -15.16 15.83
N VAL A 319 -1.36 -14.59 15.23
CA VAL A 319 -2.70 -14.49 15.85
C VAL A 319 -3.31 -15.88 16.04
N SER A 320 -3.22 -16.75 15.04
CA SER A 320 -3.71 -18.13 15.12
C SER A 320 -2.99 -18.93 16.22
N PHE A 321 -1.66 -18.85 16.25
CA PHE A 321 -0.84 -19.48 17.29
C PHE A 321 -1.20 -18.97 18.68
N TYR A 322 -1.37 -17.65 18.84
CA TYR A 322 -1.81 -17.07 20.10
C TYR A 322 -3.18 -17.62 20.52
N LEU A 323 -4.18 -17.62 19.64
CA LEU A 323 -5.52 -18.13 19.97
C LEU A 323 -5.47 -19.61 20.37
N LEU A 324 -4.69 -20.44 19.67
CA LEU A 324 -4.51 -21.85 20.00
C LEU A 324 -3.83 -22.03 21.36
N LEU A 325 -2.78 -21.25 21.63
CA LEU A 325 -2.09 -21.24 22.92
C LEU A 325 -3.04 -20.85 24.06
N THR A 326 -3.84 -19.80 23.86
CA THR A 326 -4.83 -19.33 24.84
C THR A 326 -5.88 -20.40 25.12
N ILE A 327 -6.48 -21.00 24.09
CA ILE A 327 -7.48 -22.06 24.25
C ILE A 327 -6.85 -23.27 24.97
N SER A 328 -5.65 -23.68 24.56
CA SER A 328 -4.92 -24.78 25.19
C SER A 328 -4.68 -24.52 26.68
N LEU A 329 -4.26 -23.31 27.03
CA LEU A 329 -4.03 -22.91 28.42
C LEU A 329 -5.35 -22.89 29.22
N CYS A 330 -6.46 -22.42 28.63
CA CYS A 330 -7.79 -22.47 29.25
C CYS A 330 -8.27 -23.89 29.55
N ILE A 331 -7.96 -24.87 28.68
CA ILE A 331 -8.34 -26.28 28.87
C ILE A 331 -7.39 -26.99 29.84
N ALA A 332 -6.08 -26.71 29.75
CA ALA A 332 -5.07 -27.34 30.57
C ALA A 332 -5.17 -26.91 32.04
N THR A 333 -5.49 -25.64 32.32
CA THR A 333 -5.60 -25.10 33.68
C THR A 333 -6.52 -25.94 34.60
N PRO A 334 -7.79 -26.22 34.27
CA PRO A 334 -8.67 -27.02 35.13
C PRO A 334 -8.20 -28.48 35.28
N ILE A 335 -7.57 -29.05 34.24
CA ILE A 335 -7.03 -30.42 34.30
C ILE A 335 -5.88 -30.50 35.29
N ILE A 336 -4.93 -29.56 35.20
CA ILE A 336 -3.76 -29.49 36.09
C ILE A 336 -4.19 -29.25 37.54
N LEU A 337 -5.15 -28.35 37.76
CA LEU A 337 -5.70 -28.08 39.09
C LEU A 337 -6.37 -29.32 39.70
N LYS A 338 -7.08 -30.10 38.87
CA LYS A 338 -7.70 -31.37 39.30
C LYS A 338 -6.66 -32.44 39.66
N VAL A 339 -5.61 -32.60 38.85
CA VAL A 339 -4.56 -33.61 39.07
C VAL A 339 -3.80 -33.38 40.38
N ASN A 340 -3.55 -32.12 40.73
CA ASN A 340 -2.77 -31.80 41.93
C ASN A 340 -3.56 -31.96 43.24
N ASN A 341 -4.82 -32.42 43.22
CA ASN A 341 -5.73 -32.50 44.38
C ASN A 341 -5.87 -31.19 45.18
N VAL A 342 -5.35 -30.08 44.68
CA VAL A 342 -5.52 -28.76 45.29
C VAL A 342 -6.99 -28.34 45.17
N TRP A 343 -7.70 -28.84 44.15
CA TRP A 343 -9.07 -28.50 43.82
C TRP A 343 -9.91 -29.78 43.71
N ALA A 344 -10.46 -30.26 44.83
CA ALA A 344 -11.53 -31.24 44.76
C ALA A 344 -12.75 -30.54 44.14
N PRO A 345 -13.32 -31.04 43.03
CA PRO A 345 -14.47 -30.42 42.39
C PRO A 345 -15.71 -30.77 43.22
N GLN A 346 -15.88 -30.10 44.35
CA GLN A 346 -17.22 -29.88 44.86
C GLN A 346 -17.84 -28.90 43.88
N VAL A 347 -18.89 -29.32 43.17
CA VAL A 347 -19.72 -28.42 42.37
C VAL A 347 -20.16 -27.34 43.36
N PRO A 348 -19.64 -26.11 43.25
CA PRO A 348 -19.87 -25.12 44.28
C PRO A 348 -21.34 -24.77 44.27
N THR A 349 -22.02 -25.12 45.36
CA THR A 349 -23.42 -24.74 45.57
C THR A 349 -23.55 -23.24 45.79
N GLU A 350 -22.49 -22.58 46.26
CA GLU A 350 -22.45 -21.14 46.46
C GLU A 350 -21.15 -20.52 45.89
N LEU A 351 -21.27 -19.34 45.27
CA LEU A 351 -20.14 -18.63 44.66
C LEU A 351 -19.05 -18.26 45.68
N ASN A 352 -19.44 -18.04 46.93
CA ASN A 352 -18.56 -17.66 48.05
C ASN A 352 -17.64 -18.78 48.55
N GLU A 353 -17.93 -20.05 48.23
CA GLU A 353 -17.08 -21.18 48.62
C GLU A 353 -15.82 -21.29 47.74
N THR A 354 -15.75 -20.51 46.66
CA THR A 354 -14.74 -20.64 45.60
C THR A 354 -13.75 -19.48 45.51
N LEU A 355 -13.50 -18.81 46.64
CA LEU A 355 -12.61 -17.66 46.72
C LEU A 355 -11.15 -18.09 46.56
N LEU A 356 -10.41 -17.40 45.67
CA LEU A 356 -8.96 -17.56 45.62
C LEU A 356 -8.32 -16.97 46.89
N PRO A 357 -7.41 -17.70 47.58
CA PRO A 357 -6.90 -17.33 48.89
C PRO A 357 -6.09 -16.02 48.91
N ILE A 358 -5.58 -15.58 47.75
CA ILE A 358 -4.75 -14.37 47.64
C ILE A 358 -5.56 -13.14 47.23
N ILE A 359 -6.58 -13.32 46.38
CA ILE A 359 -7.29 -12.21 45.71
C ILE A 359 -8.68 -11.99 46.32
N GLY A 360 -9.26 -12.99 46.98
CA GLY A 360 -10.61 -12.90 47.55
C GLY A 360 -11.71 -12.81 46.47
N ILE A 361 -11.42 -13.27 45.25
CA ILE A 361 -12.36 -13.26 44.12
C ILE A 361 -12.67 -14.71 43.73
N PRO A 362 -13.94 -15.06 43.46
CA PRO A 362 -14.31 -16.38 42.98
C PRO A 362 -13.65 -16.70 41.65
N TRP A 363 -13.11 -17.91 41.51
CA TRP A 363 -12.56 -18.34 40.22
C TRP A 363 -13.55 -18.29 39.05
N PRO A 364 -14.88 -18.55 39.22
CA PRO A 364 -15.82 -18.49 38.10
C PRO A 364 -15.91 -17.10 37.50
N VAL A 365 -15.78 -16.05 38.33
CA VAL A 365 -15.75 -14.65 37.87
C VAL A 365 -14.56 -14.42 36.95
N ILE A 366 -13.37 -14.89 37.33
CA ILE A 366 -12.16 -14.76 36.51
C ILE A 366 -12.32 -15.48 35.17
N VAL A 367 -12.84 -16.71 35.19
CA VAL A 367 -13.00 -17.53 33.98
C VAL A 367 -14.03 -16.92 33.04
N TRP A 368 -15.21 -16.52 33.53
CA TRP A 368 -16.24 -15.90 32.69
C TRP A 368 -15.79 -14.56 32.11
N SER A 369 -15.02 -13.78 32.86
CA SER A 369 -14.43 -12.52 32.38
C SER A 369 -13.39 -12.76 31.29
N PHE A 370 -12.56 -13.80 31.46
CA PHE A 370 -11.60 -14.20 30.46
C PHE A 370 -12.29 -14.65 29.16
N ILE A 371 -13.35 -15.48 29.26
CA ILE A 371 -14.15 -15.91 28.11
C ILE A 371 -14.78 -14.71 27.40
N GLY A 372 -15.32 -13.73 28.15
CA GLY A 372 -15.85 -12.49 27.59
C GLY A 372 -14.80 -11.72 26.80
N SER A 373 -13.61 -11.51 27.38
CA SER A 373 -12.50 -10.83 26.69
C SER A 373 -12.02 -11.59 25.45
N PHE A 374 -12.01 -12.92 25.52
CA PHE A 374 -11.65 -13.77 24.39
C PHE A 374 -12.67 -13.66 23.25
N ALA A 375 -13.97 -13.69 23.57
CA ALA A 375 -15.04 -13.48 22.61
C ALA A 375 -14.96 -12.09 21.95
N ALA A 376 -14.62 -11.04 22.71
CA ALA A 376 -14.40 -9.70 22.17
C ALA A 376 -13.20 -9.65 21.21
N THR A 377 -12.15 -10.40 21.52
CA THR A 377 -10.96 -10.55 20.67
C THR A 377 -11.35 -11.18 19.34
N ILE A 378 -12.06 -12.32 19.36
CA ILE A 378 -12.57 -12.99 18.14
C ILE A 378 -13.49 -12.06 17.33
N HIS A 379 -14.45 -11.41 17.99
CA HIS A 379 -15.38 -10.48 17.34
C HIS A 379 -14.63 -9.35 16.62
N ARG A 380 -13.60 -8.79 17.25
CA ARG A 380 -12.80 -7.72 16.65
C ARG A 380 -11.94 -8.21 15.49
N PHE A 381 -11.37 -9.41 15.57
CA PHE A 381 -10.64 -10.02 14.45
C PHE A 381 -11.53 -10.31 13.25
N ASN A 382 -12.79 -10.69 13.48
CA ASN A 382 -13.75 -10.89 12.40
C ASN A 382 -14.22 -9.55 11.78
N SER A 383 -14.33 -8.50 12.61
CA SER A 383 -14.88 -7.21 12.17
C SER A 383 -13.86 -6.25 11.56
N LYS A 384 -12.56 -6.40 11.88
CA LYS A 384 -11.52 -5.46 11.44
C LYS A 384 -10.37 -6.17 10.74
N PRO A 385 -9.86 -5.61 9.63
CA PRO A 385 -8.73 -6.19 8.93
C PRO A 385 -7.46 -6.09 9.78
N VAL A 386 -6.66 -7.16 9.73
CA VAL A 386 -5.43 -7.36 10.53
C VAL A 386 -4.41 -6.23 10.38
N TYR A 387 -4.45 -5.49 9.27
CA TYR A 387 -3.50 -4.42 8.92
C TYR A 387 -3.54 -3.19 9.85
N GLU A 388 -4.64 -2.95 10.56
CA GLU A 388 -4.76 -1.81 11.47
C GLU A 388 -4.02 -2.01 12.79
N PHE A 389 -3.61 -3.24 13.08
CA PHE A 389 -3.04 -3.60 14.35
C PHE A 389 -1.52 -3.57 14.31
N LYS A 390 -0.95 -2.37 14.32
CA LYS A 390 0.51 -2.17 14.42
C LYS A 390 1.10 -2.93 15.63
N ASP A 391 0.31 -3.04 16.71
CA ASP A 391 0.62 -3.80 17.92
C ASP A 391 -0.49 -4.82 18.26
N ALA A 392 -0.88 -5.67 17.29
CA ALA A 392 -1.94 -6.67 17.49
C ALA A 392 -1.74 -7.53 18.74
N VAL A 393 -0.52 -8.07 18.89
CA VAL A 393 -0.17 -8.98 19.99
C VAL A 393 -0.24 -8.27 21.35
N LYS A 394 0.31 -7.06 21.43
CA LYS A 394 0.23 -6.24 22.65
C LYS A 394 -1.23 -5.99 23.00
N TRP A 395 -2.03 -5.57 22.03
CA TRP A 395 -3.45 -5.32 22.23
C TRP A 395 -4.19 -6.58 22.70
N MET A 396 -3.98 -7.73 22.04
CA MET A 396 -4.55 -9.03 22.42
C MET A 396 -4.21 -9.36 23.88
N PHE A 397 -2.95 -9.25 24.27
CA PHE A 397 -2.54 -9.55 25.65
C PHE A 397 -3.15 -8.57 26.66
N THR A 398 -3.04 -7.27 26.40
CA THR A 398 -3.61 -6.23 27.29
C THR A 398 -5.12 -6.37 27.46
N ARG A 399 -5.84 -6.82 26.41
CA ARG A 399 -7.29 -6.99 26.43
C ARG A 399 -7.73 -8.01 27.49
N HIS A 400 -7.07 -9.17 27.53
CA HIS A 400 -7.41 -10.23 28.48
C HIS A 400 -7.11 -9.83 29.91
N ILE A 401 -5.97 -9.18 30.15
CA ILE A 401 -5.63 -8.66 31.49
C ILE A 401 -6.66 -7.61 31.91
N GLN A 402 -6.96 -6.65 31.04
CA GLN A 402 -7.92 -5.59 31.33
C GLN A 402 -9.31 -6.16 31.62
N GLY A 403 -9.79 -7.13 30.85
CA GLY A 403 -11.08 -7.77 31.07
C GLY A 403 -11.16 -8.46 32.43
N VAL A 404 -10.12 -9.23 32.82
CA VAL A 404 -10.07 -9.89 34.13
C VAL A 404 -10.00 -8.88 35.27
N VAL A 405 -9.16 -7.85 35.16
CA VAL A 405 -9.00 -6.82 36.21
C VAL A 405 -10.27 -5.99 36.38
N LEU A 406 -10.90 -5.55 35.29
CA LEU A 406 -12.13 -4.75 35.36
C LEU A 406 -13.30 -5.55 35.93
N SER A 407 -13.49 -6.80 35.50
CA SER A 407 -14.54 -7.65 36.08
C SER A 407 -14.29 -8.00 37.54
N SER A 408 -13.02 -8.17 37.93
CA SER A 408 -12.61 -8.36 39.32
C SER A 408 -12.98 -7.16 40.19
N ALA A 409 -12.65 -5.95 39.74
CA ALA A 409 -13.03 -4.72 40.44
C ALA A 409 -14.56 -4.54 40.49
N PHE A 410 -15.24 -4.84 39.39
CA PHE A 410 -16.69 -4.74 39.32
C PHE A 410 -17.40 -5.73 40.24
N TYR A 411 -16.90 -6.96 40.35
CA TYR A 411 -17.39 -7.94 41.30
C TYR A 411 -17.32 -7.43 42.75
N LEU A 412 -16.19 -6.81 43.13
CA LEU A 412 -16.05 -6.21 44.46
C LEU A 412 -17.05 -5.07 44.68
N VAL A 413 -17.23 -4.20 43.68
CA VAL A 413 -18.23 -3.11 43.74
C VAL A 413 -19.65 -3.67 43.87
N LEU A 414 -19.99 -4.72 43.13
CA LEU A 414 -21.30 -5.37 43.23
C LEU A 414 -21.53 -5.97 44.60
N ILE A 415 -20.54 -6.68 45.17
CA ILE A 415 -20.69 -7.26 46.50
C ILE A 415 -20.82 -6.17 47.57
N SER A 416 -19.98 -5.14 47.53
CA SER A 416 -20.09 -4.03 48.47
C SER A 416 -21.42 -3.28 48.33
N GLY A 417 -21.90 -3.09 47.10
CA GLY A 417 -23.19 -2.44 46.83
C GLY A 417 -24.39 -3.30 47.24
N LEU A 418 -24.36 -4.60 46.96
CA LEU A 418 -25.40 -5.55 47.36
C LEU A 418 -25.44 -5.70 48.87
N PHE A 419 -24.29 -5.74 49.54
CA PHE A 419 -24.22 -5.80 51.01
C PHE A 419 -24.93 -4.61 51.68
N LEU A 420 -24.81 -3.40 51.12
CA LEU A 420 -25.49 -2.21 51.63
C LEU A 420 -27.00 -2.21 51.36
N LEU A 421 -27.45 -2.87 50.30
CA LEU A 421 -28.87 -2.90 49.91
C LEU A 421 -29.64 -4.06 50.57
N THR A 422 -28.94 -5.12 50.96
CA THR A 422 -29.54 -6.37 51.42
C THR A 422 -29.32 -6.61 52.92
N GLU A 423 -29.12 -5.56 53.74
CA GLU A 423 -29.07 -5.66 55.21
C GLU A 423 -30.33 -6.38 55.73
N GLY A 424 -30.23 -7.71 55.94
CA GLY A 424 -31.27 -8.53 56.57
C GLY A 424 -31.73 -9.80 55.85
N GLN A 425 -31.39 -10.06 54.58
CA GLN A 425 -31.80 -11.29 53.87
C GLN A 425 -30.60 -12.13 53.40
N GLN A 426 -30.15 -13.06 54.26
CA GLN A 426 -29.15 -14.08 53.95
C GLN A 426 -29.73 -15.23 53.12
N SER A 427 -30.10 -14.96 51.88
CA SER A 427 -30.39 -16.04 50.93
C SER A 427 -29.85 -15.65 49.56
N GLY A 428 -28.56 -15.92 49.35
CA GLY A 428 -27.93 -15.81 48.05
C GLY A 428 -28.62 -16.76 47.09
N SER A 429 -29.56 -16.25 46.31
CA SER A 429 -30.29 -17.06 45.35
C SER A 429 -29.36 -17.44 44.18
N ASN A 430 -29.50 -18.65 43.64
CA ASN A 430 -28.72 -19.09 42.46
C ASN A 430 -28.80 -18.08 41.30
N LEU A 431 -29.91 -17.35 41.21
CA LEU A 431 -30.14 -16.31 40.22
C LEU A 431 -29.18 -15.11 40.37
N GLU A 432 -28.84 -14.70 41.59
CA GLU A 432 -27.86 -13.62 41.81
C GLU A 432 -26.47 -14.02 41.31
N ASN A 433 -26.06 -15.25 41.60
CA ASN A 433 -24.77 -15.78 41.15
C ASN A 433 -24.71 -15.84 39.61
N GLU A 434 -25.77 -16.33 38.96
CA GLU A 434 -25.86 -16.35 37.49
C GLU A 434 -25.79 -14.94 36.89
N VAL A 435 -26.52 -13.99 37.46
CA VAL A 435 -26.53 -12.59 37.01
C VAL A 435 -25.15 -11.96 37.15
N ILE A 436 -24.45 -12.19 38.27
CA ILE A 436 -23.09 -11.72 38.49
C ILE A 436 -22.14 -12.29 37.42
N LEU A 437 -22.24 -13.59 37.12
CA LEU A 437 -21.38 -14.22 36.10
C LEU A 437 -21.65 -13.69 34.70
N VAL A 438 -22.92 -13.48 34.32
CA VAL A 438 -23.29 -12.87 33.05
C VAL A 438 -22.76 -11.42 32.97
N LEU A 439 -22.88 -10.65 34.05
CA LEU A 439 -22.32 -9.30 34.12
C LEU A 439 -20.80 -9.31 33.97
N CYS A 440 -20.10 -10.21 34.64
CA CYS A 440 -18.65 -10.36 34.52
C CYS A 440 -18.21 -10.73 33.09
N PHE A 441 -18.98 -11.59 32.42
CA PHE A 441 -18.78 -11.89 31.00
C PHE A 441 -18.98 -10.64 30.13
N LEU A 442 -20.07 -9.90 30.32
CA LEU A 442 -20.37 -8.70 29.53
C LEU A 442 -19.32 -7.60 29.70
N ILE A 443 -18.78 -7.45 30.91
CA ILE A 443 -17.71 -6.50 31.24
C ILE A 443 -16.40 -6.92 30.58
N GLY A 444 -16.05 -8.21 30.66
CA GLY A 444 -14.90 -8.74 29.92
C GLY A 444 -15.07 -8.55 28.40
N PHE A 445 -16.30 -8.67 27.89
CA PHE A 445 -16.60 -8.53 26.48
C PHE A 445 -16.52 -7.07 25.98
N SER A 446 -17.11 -6.10 26.69
CA SER A 446 -17.36 -4.76 26.15
C SER A 446 -16.89 -3.64 27.08
N ASP A 447 -15.81 -2.93 26.68
CA ASP A 447 -15.35 -1.72 27.39
C ASP A 447 -16.42 -0.64 27.47
N ARG A 448 -17.22 -0.50 26.42
CA ARG A 448 -18.29 0.51 26.37
C ARG A 448 -19.36 0.22 27.41
N PHE A 449 -19.65 -1.06 27.63
CA PHE A 449 -20.58 -1.49 28.66
C PHE A 449 -20.02 -1.15 30.04
N VAL A 450 -18.74 -1.46 30.30
CA VAL A 450 -18.07 -1.12 31.56
C VAL A 450 -18.19 0.37 31.87
N ASN A 451 -17.83 1.23 30.92
CA ASN A 451 -17.90 2.69 31.10
C ASN A 451 -19.34 3.15 31.38
N SER A 452 -20.32 2.62 30.64
CA SER A 452 -21.73 3.00 30.81
C SER A 452 -22.24 2.61 32.21
N VAL A 453 -21.81 1.46 32.73
CA VAL A 453 -22.21 1.00 34.08
C VAL A 453 -21.52 1.83 35.15
N PHE A 454 -20.22 2.13 35.01
CA PHE A 454 -19.52 3.00 35.96
C PHE A 454 -20.11 4.41 35.97
N ASP A 455 -20.40 5.00 34.81
CA ASP A 455 -21.04 6.31 34.72
C ASP A 455 -22.42 6.30 35.40
N ALA A 456 -23.21 5.24 35.19
CA ALA A 456 -24.50 5.08 35.86
C ALA A 456 -24.37 4.96 37.38
N LEU A 457 -23.37 4.21 37.88
CA LEU A 457 -23.09 4.10 39.31
C LEU A 457 -22.65 5.43 39.90
N VAL A 458 -21.65 6.08 39.29
CA VAL A 458 -21.13 7.39 39.73
C VAL A 458 -22.24 8.43 39.77
N ASN A 459 -23.11 8.49 38.74
CA ASN A 459 -24.24 9.41 38.70
C ASN A 459 -25.27 9.14 39.81
N LYS A 460 -25.54 7.87 40.13
CA LYS A 460 -26.45 7.53 41.23
C LYS A 460 -25.89 7.95 42.59
N TYR A 461 -24.60 7.72 42.84
CA TYR A 461 -23.98 8.09 44.12
C TYR A 461 -23.74 9.59 44.27
N SER A 462 -23.43 10.31 43.17
CA SER A 462 -23.25 11.77 43.21
C SER A 462 -24.57 12.54 43.38
N MET A 463 -25.67 12.04 42.81
CA MET A 463 -27.01 12.64 43.00
C MET A 463 -27.53 12.48 44.43
N SER A 464 -27.18 11.39 45.13
CA SER A 464 -27.59 11.17 46.53
C SER A 464 -26.98 12.18 47.50
N THR A 465 -25.80 12.74 47.19
CA THR A 465 -25.12 13.72 48.05
C THR A 465 -25.55 15.17 47.76
N GLY A 466 -26.23 15.43 46.64
CA GLY A 466 -26.63 16.77 46.22
C GLY A 466 -28.01 17.22 46.71
N ASN A 467 -28.90 16.30 47.05
CA ASN A 467 -30.29 16.61 47.41
C ASN A 467 -30.52 16.95 48.89
N GLU A 468 -29.54 16.73 49.77
CA GLU A 468 -29.65 17.14 51.19
C GLU A 468 -29.36 18.64 51.38
N LYS A 469 -28.44 19.23 50.60
CA LYS A 469 -28.10 20.66 50.74
C LYS A 469 -29.14 21.64 50.22
N SER A 470 -29.96 21.25 49.23
CA SER A 470 -31.02 22.11 48.70
C SER A 470 -32.25 22.18 49.60
N SER A 471 -32.44 21.24 50.52
CA SER A 471 -33.55 21.26 51.47
C SER A 471 -33.23 22.10 52.72
N GLU A 472 -32.00 22.09 53.23
CA GLU A 472 -31.61 22.96 54.37
C GLU A 472 -31.51 24.45 53.98
N GLU A 473 -31.08 24.77 52.76
CA GLU A 473 -30.98 26.16 52.33
C GLU A 473 -32.37 26.79 52.11
N SER A 474 -33.38 26.00 51.72
CA SER A 474 -34.78 26.46 51.61
C SER A 474 -35.49 26.68 52.95
N MET A 475 -34.97 26.13 54.05
CA MET A 475 -35.52 26.33 55.39
C MET A 475 -34.89 27.55 56.09
N SER A 476 -33.61 27.86 55.81
CA SER A 476 -32.93 29.04 56.38
C SER A 476 -33.31 30.38 55.74
N VAL A 477 -33.85 30.38 54.52
CA VAL A 477 -34.34 31.60 53.85
C VAL A 477 -35.68 32.06 54.41
N ASN A 478 -36.50 31.14 54.96
CA ASN A 478 -37.84 31.50 55.45
C ASN A 478 -37.84 32.13 56.86
N ASP A 479 -36.78 31.95 57.65
CA ASP A 479 -36.65 32.64 58.95
C ASP A 479 -36.10 34.06 58.81
N LYS A 480 -35.23 34.33 57.83
CA LYS A 480 -34.71 35.68 57.58
C LYS A 480 -35.77 36.64 57.01
N SER A 481 -36.72 36.13 56.22
CA SER A 481 -37.84 36.93 55.70
C SER A 481 -38.90 37.27 56.76
N ARG A 482 -38.87 36.62 57.92
CA ARG A 482 -39.84 36.84 59.01
C ARG A 482 -39.38 37.87 60.04
N GLU A 483 -38.07 38.12 60.14
CA GLU A 483 -37.48 39.15 61.00
C GLU A 483 -37.54 40.56 60.38
N GLU A 484 -37.49 40.68 59.05
CA GLU A 484 -37.60 41.98 58.33
C GLU A 484 -39.05 42.51 58.22
N ALA A 485 -40.06 41.75 58.65
CA ALA A 485 -41.46 42.19 58.69
C ALA A 485 -41.92 42.68 60.08
N MET A 486 -41.03 42.68 61.08
CA MET A 486 -41.30 43.17 62.45
C MET A 486 -40.52 44.44 62.83
N HIS A 487 -39.74 44.99 61.90
CA HIS A 487 -39.15 46.33 61.97
C HIS A 487 -39.72 47.20 60.86
#